data_AF-A0A8C5BY90-F1
#
_entry.id   AF-A0A8C5BY90-F1
#
_cell.length_a   1.000
_cell.length_b   1.000
_cell.length_c   1.000
_cell.angle_alpha   90.00
_cell.angle_beta   90.00
_cell.angle_gamma   90.00
#
_symmetry.space_group_name_H-M   'P 1'
#
loop_
_entity.id
_entity.type
_entity.pdbx_description
1 polymer ?
#
loop_
_entity_poly.entity_id
_entity_poly.type
_entity_poly.pdbx_seq_one_letter_code
_entity_poly.pdbx_strand_id
1 'polypeptide(L)'
;MLGAVGRCCTGALRAFNPQVNTLKHLTGRNATLYSRNYVAPAAEAIIANGRIVAVIGAVVDVQFDEGLPPILNALEVAGRESRLVLEVAQHLGENTVRTIAMDGTEGLVRGQRVLDTGAPIRIPVGPETLGRIMNVIGEPIDERGPISTKQTAPIHAEAPEFTDMSQAFYMVGAIEEVIEKAARLEKEHGS
;
A
#
# COMPACT_ATOMS: atom_id res chain seq x y z
N MET A 1 -11.38 44.55 60.78
CA MET A 1 -12.14 43.29 60.71
C MET A 1 -11.41 42.40 59.70
N LEU A 2 -10.37 41.63 60.02
CA LEU A 2 -10.24 40.44 60.87
C LEU A 2 -11.17 39.26 60.49
N GLY A 3 -10.57 38.11 60.15
CA GLY A 3 -11.16 36.76 60.00
C GLY A 3 -11.07 36.21 58.57
N ALA A 4 -10.16 35.34 58.11
CA ALA A 4 -9.51 34.12 58.61
C ALA A 4 -10.30 32.81 58.37
N VAL A 5 -9.57 31.81 57.80
CA VAL A 5 -9.78 30.33 57.79
C VAL A 5 -10.79 29.79 56.75
N GLY A 6 -10.53 28.79 55.91
CA GLY A 6 -9.37 27.91 55.68
C GLY A 6 -9.79 26.57 55.02
N ARG A 7 -8.88 25.98 54.22
CA ARG A 7 -8.77 24.54 53.79
C ARG A 7 -9.92 23.95 52.96
N CYS A 8 -9.78 22.96 52.09
CA CYS A 8 -8.73 22.22 51.37
C CYS A 8 -9.52 21.27 50.43
N CYS A 9 -8.85 20.70 49.41
CA CYS A 9 -9.16 19.44 48.73
C CYS A 9 -9.49 19.54 47.22
N THR A 10 -8.42 19.26 46.46
CA THR A 10 -8.35 18.21 45.43
C THR A 10 -8.95 18.51 44.06
N GLY A 11 -8.13 18.25 43.04
CA GLY A 11 -8.37 18.65 41.66
C GLY A 11 -9.32 17.75 40.88
N ALA A 12 -9.64 18.21 39.67
CA ALA A 12 -10.01 17.37 38.54
C ALA A 12 -9.75 18.19 37.26
N LEU A 13 -8.73 17.75 36.52
CA LEU A 13 -8.47 18.13 35.14
C LEU A 13 -9.75 17.95 34.31
N ARG A 14 -10.19 19.01 33.62
CA ARG A 14 -11.17 18.89 32.55
C ARG A 14 -10.52 18.18 31.37
N ALA A 15 -10.77 16.88 31.24
CA ALA A 15 -10.52 16.15 30.02
C ALA A 15 -11.59 16.53 28.98
N PHE A 16 -11.12 17.06 27.85
CA PHE A 16 -11.91 17.32 26.66
C PHE A 16 -12.18 15.97 25.98
N ASN A 17 -13.45 15.56 25.97
CA ASN A 17 -13.90 14.25 25.49
C ASN A 17 -14.09 14.32 23.95
N PRO A 18 -13.31 13.60 23.12
CA PRO A 18 -13.62 13.53 21.69
C PRO A 18 -14.83 12.61 21.51
N GLN A 19 -15.86 13.14 20.87
CA GLN A 19 -17.10 12.42 20.64
C GLN A 19 -16.88 11.21 19.74
N VAL A 20 -17.16 10.04 20.32
CA VAL A 20 -17.34 8.76 19.64
C VAL A 20 -18.59 8.88 18.77
N ASN A 21 -18.42 8.87 17.44
CA ASN A 21 -19.56 8.82 16.54
C ASN A 21 -20.13 7.40 16.55
N THR A 22 -21.28 7.25 17.18
CA THR A 22 -22.01 5.98 17.30
C THR A 22 -22.72 5.64 16.00
N LEU A 23 -22.22 4.64 15.26
CA LEU A 23 -23.06 3.81 14.41
C LEU A 23 -23.27 2.48 15.11
N LYS A 24 -24.40 2.37 15.83
CA LYS A 24 -24.94 1.09 16.27
C LYS A 24 -25.49 0.37 15.04
N HIS A 25 -24.82 -0.67 14.59
CA HIS A 25 -25.53 -1.81 14.03
C HIS A 25 -25.11 -3.07 14.77
N LEU A 26 -26.14 -3.82 15.18
CA LEU A 26 -26.09 -4.91 16.13
C LEU A 26 -25.40 -6.14 15.55
N THR A 27 -24.27 -6.53 16.12
CA THR A 27 -23.94 -7.91 16.56
C THR A 27 -22.58 -7.88 17.24
N GLY A 28 -22.51 -8.35 18.47
CA GLY A 28 -21.31 -8.28 19.30
C GLY A 28 -20.16 -9.11 18.76
N ARG A 29 -18.99 -8.47 18.62
CA ARG A 29 -17.67 -8.96 18.99
C ARG A 29 -16.68 -7.82 18.77
N ASN A 30 -16.13 -7.29 19.86
CA ASN A 30 -14.99 -6.39 19.81
C ASN A 30 -13.77 -7.22 19.36
N ALA A 31 -13.52 -7.28 18.06
CA ALA A 31 -12.28 -7.81 17.53
C ALA A 31 -11.20 -6.73 17.73
N THR A 32 -10.39 -6.88 18.77
CA THR A 32 -9.12 -6.18 18.87
C THR A 32 -8.25 -6.61 17.69
N LEU A 33 -8.22 -5.77 16.66
CA LEU A 33 -7.41 -5.89 15.44
C LEU A 33 -5.92 -5.95 15.82
N TYR A 34 -5.35 -7.16 15.82
CA TYR A 34 -3.90 -7.35 15.70
C TYR A 34 -3.53 -7.21 14.21
N SER A 35 -3.68 -6.02 13.66
CA SER A 35 -3.19 -5.74 12.31
C SER A 35 -1.66 -5.76 12.34
N ARG A 36 -1.05 -6.66 11.57
CA ARG A 36 0.37 -6.58 11.23
C ARG A 36 0.51 -5.55 10.11
N ASN A 37 0.45 -4.27 10.46
CA ASN A 37 0.66 -3.15 9.53
C ASN A 37 2.13 -3.16 9.06
N TYR A 38 2.43 -3.82 7.94
CA TYR A 38 3.66 -3.55 7.18
C TYR A 38 3.46 -2.43 6.16
N VAL A 39 2.20 -2.09 5.84
CA VAL A 39 1.83 -0.96 5.00
C VAL A 39 1.44 0.20 5.92
N ALA A 40 2.18 1.30 5.85
CA ALA A 40 1.79 2.51 6.55
C ALA A 40 0.46 3.02 5.97
N PRO A 41 -0.51 3.44 6.80
CA PRO A 41 -1.64 4.23 6.30
C PRO A 41 -1.06 5.44 5.55
N ALA A 42 -1.63 5.78 4.38
CA ALA A 42 -1.14 6.84 3.51
C ALA A 42 -0.76 8.08 4.34
N ALA A 43 0.54 8.21 4.64
CA ALA A 43 1.04 9.24 5.51
C ALA A 43 0.98 10.56 4.74
N GLU A 44 0.70 11.65 5.44
CA GLU A 44 0.76 12.99 4.87
C GLU A 44 2.09 13.16 4.13
N ALA A 45 2.02 13.36 2.81
CA ALA A 45 3.16 13.28 1.91
C ALA A 45 4.14 14.42 2.23
N ILE A 46 5.06 14.16 3.15
CA ILE A 46 6.28 14.95 3.25
C ILE A 46 7.03 14.62 1.96
N ILE A 47 7.14 15.59 1.06
CA ILE A 47 7.95 15.47 -0.15
C ILE A 47 9.41 15.39 0.29
N ALA A 48 9.82 14.20 0.71
CA ALA A 48 11.17 13.90 1.13
C ALA A 48 12.03 13.85 -0.14
N ASN A 49 13.08 14.66 -0.14
CA ASN A 49 14.03 14.71 -1.24
C ASN A 49 15.21 13.81 -0.91
N GLY A 50 15.46 12.85 -1.79
CA GLY A 50 16.60 11.95 -1.72
C GLY A 50 17.64 12.24 -2.79
N ARG A 51 18.82 11.66 -2.62
CA ARG A 51 19.91 11.67 -3.59
C ARG A 51 20.45 10.26 -3.79
N ILE A 52 20.76 9.90 -5.03
CA ILE A 52 21.36 8.60 -5.33
C ILE A 52 22.79 8.53 -4.77
N VAL A 53 23.08 7.52 -3.96
CA VAL A 53 24.43 7.28 -3.41
C VAL A 53 25.17 6.23 -4.22
N ALA A 54 24.48 5.14 -4.59
CA ALA A 54 25.06 4.04 -5.34
C ALA A 54 24.04 3.41 -6.30
N VAL A 55 24.56 2.85 -7.40
CA VAL A 55 23.79 2.11 -8.40
C VAL A 55 24.53 0.80 -8.64
N ILE A 56 23.88 -0.32 -8.34
CA ILE A 56 24.43 -1.67 -8.45
C ILE A 56 23.43 -2.50 -9.26
N GLY A 57 23.57 -2.49 -10.58
CA GLY A 57 22.61 -3.11 -11.48
C GLY A 57 21.21 -2.51 -11.30
N ALA A 58 20.21 -3.33 -11.01
CA ALA A 58 18.83 -2.90 -10.74
C ALA A 58 18.63 -2.33 -9.31
N VAL A 59 19.62 -2.45 -8.43
CA VAL A 59 19.54 -1.97 -7.05
C VAL A 59 20.12 -0.56 -6.97
N VAL A 60 19.35 0.37 -6.45
CA VAL A 60 19.75 1.78 -6.29
C VAL A 60 19.63 2.16 -4.82
N ASP A 61 20.73 2.63 -4.23
CA ASP A 61 20.74 3.13 -2.87
C ASP A 61 20.53 4.64 -2.89
N VAL A 62 19.52 5.11 -2.16
CA VAL A 62 19.10 6.53 -2.11
C VAL A 62 19.19 7.01 -0.66
N GLN A 63 19.86 8.13 -0.45
CA GLN A 63 19.96 8.78 0.86
C GLN A 63 19.02 9.97 0.93
N PHE A 64 18.28 10.06 2.02
CA PHE A 64 17.34 11.15 2.30
C PHE A 64 17.93 12.09 3.34
N ASP A 65 17.72 13.40 3.15
CA ASP A 65 18.19 14.42 4.09
C ASP A 65 17.35 14.36 5.39
N GLU A 66 16.02 14.33 5.25
CA GLU A 66 15.04 14.17 6.33
C GLU A 66 13.83 13.39 5.83
N GLY A 67 13.15 12.65 6.73
CA GLY A 67 11.96 11.87 6.39
C GLY A 67 12.28 10.62 5.56
N LEU A 68 12.50 9.49 6.24
CA LEU A 68 12.79 8.22 5.58
C LEU A 68 11.49 7.62 5.00
N PRO A 69 11.39 7.38 3.68
CA PRO A 69 10.19 6.80 3.10
C PRO A 69 9.92 5.39 3.65
N PRO A 70 8.66 5.00 3.87
CA PRO A 70 8.30 3.64 4.27
C PRO A 70 8.80 2.58 3.27
N ILE A 71 8.89 1.33 3.75
CA ILE A 71 9.12 0.20 2.85
C ILE A 71 7.90 0.07 1.92
N LEU A 72 8.14 -0.33 0.67
CA LEU A 72 7.16 -0.45 -0.43
C LEU A 72 6.70 0.88 -1.04
N ASN A 73 7.21 2.03 -0.57
CA ASN A 73 6.93 3.31 -1.24
C ASN A 73 7.62 3.40 -2.60
N ALA A 74 6.96 4.08 -3.53
CA ALA A 74 7.53 4.44 -4.81
C ALA A 74 8.30 5.76 -4.73
N LEU A 75 9.47 5.79 -5.33
CA LEU A 75 10.30 6.97 -5.51
C LEU A 75 10.47 7.25 -7.00
N GLU A 76 10.53 8.53 -7.38
CA GLU A 76 10.75 8.94 -8.77
C GLU A 76 12.08 9.68 -8.93
N VAL A 77 12.85 9.28 -9.95
CA VAL A 77 14.12 9.96 -10.26
C VAL A 77 13.85 11.18 -11.13
N ALA A 78 14.26 12.36 -10.66
CA ALA A 78 14.05 13.61 -11.36
C ALA A 78 15.09 13.83 -12.49
N GLY A 79 14.67 14.57 -13.53
CA GLY A 79 15.58 15.03 -14.59
C GLY A 79 15.93 13.97 -15.64
N ARG A 80 15.04 12.99 -15.86
CA ARG A 80 15.14 12.01 -16.94
C ARG A 80 14.05 12.25 -17.98
N GLU A 81 14.34 11.87 -19.24
CA GLU A 81 13.33 11.88 -20.32
C GLU A 81 12.29 10.79 -20.09
N SER A 82 12.75 9.56 -19.81
CA SER A 82 11.89 8.44 -19.43
C SER A 82 11.69 8.41 -17.91
N ARG A 83 10.44 8.24 -17.48
CA ARG A 83 10.08 8.11 -16.07
C ARG A 83 10.70 6.84 -15.51
N LEU A 84 11.51 6.99 -14.46
CA LEU A 84 12.07 5.86 -13.72
C LEU A 84 11.52 5.86 -12.30
N VAL A 85 10.82 4.79 -11.97
CA VAL A 85 10.28 4.54 -10.63
C VAL A 85 11.16 3.53 -9.91
N LEU A 86 11.47 3.81 -8.65
CA LEU A 86 12.19 2.93 -7.74
C LEU A 86 11.25 2.53 -6.60
N GLU A 87 11.26 1.28 -6.19
CA GLU A 87 10.52 0.82 -5.01
C GLU A 87 11.45 0.65 -3.82
N VAL A 88 11.09 1.19 -2.65
CA VAL A 88 11.86 0.98 -1.42
C VAL A 88 11.70 -0.45 -0.93
N ALA A 89 12.80 -1.22 -0.94
CA ALA A 89 12.80 -2.62 -0.49
C ALA A 89 13.21 -2.76 0.97
N GLN A 90 14.17 -1.96 1.44
CA GLN A 90 14.65 -2.01 2.82
C GLN A 90 15.34 -0.70 3.23
N HIS A 91 15.42 -0.48 4.55
CA HIS A 91 16.21 0.60 5.14
C HIS A 91 17.58 0.07 5.54
N LEU A 92 18.66 0.74 5.11
CA LEU A 92 20.04 0.32 5.41
C LEU A 92 20.60 0.99 6.67
N GLY A 93 20.02 2.12 7.09
CA GLY A 93 20.57 3.01 8.13
C GLY A 93 21.15 4.29 7.53
N GLU A 94 21.59 5.24 8.37
CA GLU A 94 22.18 6.52 7.92
C GLU A 94 21.28 7.30 6.93
N ASN A 95 19.97 7.27 7.17
CA ASN A 95 18.92 7.80 6.28
C ASN A 95 19.00 7.28 4.83
N THR A 96 19.57 6.09 4.63
CA THR A 96 19.70 5.45 3.32
C THR A 96 18.70 4.31 3.20
N VAL A 97 18.02 4.29 2.05
CA VAL A 97 17.13 3.21 1.65
C VAL A 97 17.71 2.49 0.43
N ARG A 98 17.52 1.18 0.40
CA ARG A 98 17.80 0.38 -0.77
C ARG A 98 16.53 0.20 -1.57
N THR A 99 16.62 0.58 -2.84
CA THR A 99 15.49 0.54 -3.76
C THR A 99 15.76 -0.40 -4.93
N ILE A 100 14.68 -0.89 -5.52
CA ILE A 100 14.70 -1.72 -6.73
C ILE A 100 14.12 -0.88 -7.87
N ALA A 101 14.87 -0.75 -8.95
CA ALA A 101 14.41 -0.04 -10.13
C ALA A 101 13.41 -0.87 -10.92
N MET A 102 12.29 -0.26 -11.31
CA MET A 102 11.25 -0.90 -12.13
C MET A 102 11.60 -0.93 -13.63
N ASP A 103 12.61 -0.16 -14.03
CA ASP A 103 13.13 -0.08 -15.40
C ASP A 103 14.66 0.10 -15.38
N GLY A 104 15.29 0.19 -16.54
CA GLY A 104 16.74 0.30 -16.70
C GLY A 104 17.35 1.48 -15.92
N THR A 105 18.41 1.17 -15.16
CA THR A 105 19.18 2.14 -14.34
C THR A 105 20.29 2.84 -15.12
N GLU A 106 20.28 2.73 -16.45
CA GLU A 106 21.28 3.34 -17.32
C GLU A 106 21.21 4.87 -17.23
N GLY A 107 22.39 5.50 -17.25
CA GLY A 107 22.52 6.95 -17.16
C GLY A 107 22.21 7.55 -15.77
N LEU A 108 21.99 6.74 -14.73
CA LEU A 108 21.89 7.25 -13.37
C LEU A 108 23.25 7.72 -12.84
N VAL A 109 23.25 8.90 -12.23
CA VAL A 109 24.44 9.52 -11.66
C VAL A 109 24.25 9.73 -10.17
N ARG A 110 25.32 9.54 -9.40
CA ARG A 110 25.33 9.81 -7.96
C ARG A 110 25.04 11.29 -7.71
N GLY A 111 24.27 11.58 -6.66
CA GLY A 111 23.79 12.92 -6.33
C GLY A 111 22.53 13.33 -7.10
N GLN A 112 22.07 12.54 -8.07
CA GLN A 112 20.82 12.81 -8.77
C GLN A 112 19.64 12.81 -7.79
N ARG A 113 18.73 13.77 -7.97
CA ARG A 113 17.58 13.98 -7.08
C ARG A 113 16.54 12.90 -7.29
N VAL A 114 16.03 12.38 -6.18
CA VAL A 114 14.95 11.41 -6.11
C VAL A 114 13.83 12.00 -5.25
N LEU A 115 12.59 11.81 -5.67
CA LEU A 115 11.40 12.33 -5.00
C LEU A 115 10.60 11.16 -4.43
N ASP A 116 10.24 11.24 -3.15
CA ASP A 116 9.25 10.31 -2.59
C ASP A 116 7.85 10.66 -3.09
N THR A 117 7.11 9.66 -3.59
CA THR A 117 5.71 9.84 -4.00
C THR A 117 4.75 9.78 -2.82
N GLY A 118 5.22 9.30 -1.65
CA GLY A 118 4.40 9.16 -0.44
C GLY A 118 3.46 7.96 -0.46
N ALA A 119 3.44 7.17 -1.54
CA ALA A 119 2.61 5.98 -1.66
C ALA A 119 3.36 4.83 -2.36
N PRO A 120 2.90 3.58 -2.21
CA PRO A 120 3.35 2.48 -3.05
C PRO A 120 3.07 2.71 -4.53
N ILE A 121 3.67 1.92 -5.41
CA ILE A 121 3.37 1.97 -6.85
C ILE A 121 1.86 1.72 -7.04
N ARG A 122 1.18 2.65 -7.72
CA ARG A 122 -0.25 2.60 -8.01
C ARG A 122 -0.48 2.40 -9.49
N ILE A 123 -1.32 1.43 -9.82
CA ILE A 123 -1.65 1.07 -11.20
C ILE A 123 -3.13 1.38 -11.51
N PRO A 124 -3.46 1.70 -12.77
CA PRO A 124 -4.84 1.87 -13.19
C PRO A 124 -5.60 0.54 -13.09
N VAL A 125 -6.82 0.58 -12.56
CA VAL A 125 -7.70 -0.58 -12.47
C VAL A 125 -9.11 -0.21 -12.93
N GLY A 126 -9.90 -1.22 -13.30
CA GLY A 126 -11.28 -1.04 -13.75
C GLY A 126 -11.54 -1.64 -15.13
N PRO A 127 -12.80 -1.66 -15.60
CA PRO A 127 -13.15 -2.18 -16.92
C PRO A 127 -12.42 -1.46 -18.07
N GLU A 128 -11.96 -0.22 -17.87
CA GLU A 128 -11.26 0.59 -18.86
C GLU A 128 -9.86 0.03 -19.21
N THR A 129 -9.32 -0.86 -18.37
CA THR A 129 -8.02 -1.52 -18.64
C THR A 129 -8.16 -2.77 -19.52
N LEU A 130 -9.38 -3.24 -19.77
CA LEU A 130 -9.60 -4.47 -20.56
C LEU A 130 -9.13 -4.30 -22.00
N GLY A 131 -8.32 -5.27 -22.46
CA GLY A 131 -7.76 -5.25 -23.81
C GLY A 131 -6.65 -4.21 -24.02
N ARG A 132 -6.13 -3.61 -22.94
CA ARG A 132 -4.93 -2.77 -22.94
C ARG A 132 -3.73 -3.61 -22.47
N ILE A 133 -2.53 -3.23 -22.91
CA ILE A 133 -1.27 -3.79 -22.40
C ILE A 133 -0.55 -2.68 -21.63
N MET A 134 -0.19 -2.96 -20.38
CA MET A 134 0.47 -2.02 -19.48
C MET A 134 1.71 -2.65 -18.84
N ASN A 135 2.66 -1.81 -18.45
CA ASN A 135 3.86 -2.22 -17.71
C ASN A 135 3.59 -2.28 -16.19
N VAL A 136 4.63 -2.61 -15.42
CA VAL A 136 4.57 -2.78 -13.96
C VAL A 136 4.16 -1.50 -13.22
N ILE A 137 4.50 -0.33 -13.77
CA ILE A 137 4.15 0.97 -13.18
C ILE A 137 2.80 1.51 -13.69
N GLY A 138 2.06 0.72 -14.47
CA GLY A 138 0.72 1.04 -14.94
C GLY A 138 0.66 1.91 -16.20
N GLU A 139 1.77 2.11 -16.89
CA GLU A 139 1.81 2.87 -18.14
C GLU A 139 1.49 1.98 -19.35
N PRO A 140 0.69 2.48 -20.31
CA PRO A 140 0.34 1.72 -21.50
C PRO A 140 1.55 1.55 -22.43
N ILE A 141 1.76 0.33 -22.91
CA ILE A 141 2.80 -0.02 -23.90
C ILE A 141 2.21 -0.45 -25.24
N ASP A 142 0.93 -0.16 -25.46
CA ASP A 142 0.16 -0.60 -26.63
C ASP A 142 -0.02 0.47 -27.72
N GLU A 143 0.69 1.60 -27.63
CA GLU A 143 0.64 2.74 -28.56
C GLU A 143 -0.77 3.34 -28.81
N ARG A 144 -1.76 2.98 -27.99
CA ARG A 144 -3.17 3.41 -28.14
C ARG A 144 -3.51 4.64 -27.27
N GLY A 145 -2.49 5.38 -26.84
CA GLY A 145 -2.63 6.55 -25.97
C GLY A 145 -2.88 6.19 -24.49
N PRO A 146 -3.23 7.18 -23.64
CA PRO A 146 -3.35 6.96 -22.20
C PRO A 146 -4.53 6.05 -21.82
N ILE A 147 -4.44 5.38 -20.66
CA ILE A 147 -5.55 4.63 -20.06
C ILE A 147 -6.33 5.59 -19.18
N SER A 148 -7.53 5.99 -19.62
CA SER A 148 -8.43 6.81 -18.80
C SER A 148 -9.19 5.91 -17.83
N THR A 149 -8.78 5.90 -16.56
CA THR A 149 -9.51 5.22 -15.47
C THR A 149 -9.85 6.21 -14.36
N LYS A 150 -10.93 5.90 -13.64
CA LYS A 150 -11.33 6.63 -12.43
C LYS A 150 -10.68 6.07 -11.17
N GLN A 151 -10.08 4.88 -11.24
CA GLN A 151 -9.60 4.15 -10.07
C GLN A 151 -8.16 3.68 -10.26
N THR A 152 -7.37 3.82 -9.20
CA THR A 152 -5.99 3.32 -9.13
C THR A 152 -5.79 2.56 -7.82
N ALA A 153 -5.22 1.37 -7.90
CA ALA A 153 -4.94 0.51 -6.75
C ALA A 153 -3.43 0.37 -6.52
N PRO A 154 -2.97 0.26 -5.27
CA PRO A 154 -1.58 -0.10 -4.98
C PRO A 154 -1.31 -1.55 -5.39
N ILE A 155 -0.09 -1.83 -5.85
CA ILE A 155 0.33 -3.21 -6.18
C ILE A 155 0.52 -4.09 -4.93
N HIS A 156 0.82 -3.45 -3.80
CA HIS A 156 0.95 -4.10 -2.49
C HIS A 156 -0.39 -4.02 -1.77
N ALA A 157 -1.04 -5.18 -1.60
CA ALA A 157 -2.29 -5.31 -0.86
C ALA A 157 -2.11 -6.36 0.23
N GLU A 158 -2.73 -6.13 1.39
CA GLU A 158 -2.75 -7.13 2.46
C GLU A 158 -3.57 -8.35 2.03
N ALA A 159 -3.17 -9.51 2.54
CA ALA A 159 -3.94 -10.72 2.35
C ALA A 159 -5.32 -10.58 3.03
N PRO A 160 -6.38 -11.20 2.47
CA PRO A 160 -7.70 -11.18 3.08
C PRO A 160 -7.66 -11.80 4.48
N GLU A 161 -8.52 -11.29 5.38
CA GLU A 161 -8.63 -11.83 6.73
C GLU A 161 -9.21 -13.25 6.75
N PHE A 162 -8.90 -14.00 7.80
CA PHE A 162 -9.43 -15.36 7.97
C PHE A 162 -10.97 -15.41 7.98
N THR A 163 -11.62 -14.36 8.47
CA THR A 163 -13.09 -14.24 8.49
C THR A 163 -13.69 -14.04 7.10
N ASP A 164 -12.93 -13.51 6.15
CA ASP A 164 -13.38 -13.24 4.79
C ASP A 164 -13.14 -14.42 3.85
N MET A 165 -12.40 -15.44 4.30
CA MET A 165 -12.15 -16.64 3.52
C MET A 165 -13.37 -17.55 3.46
N SER A 166 -13.85 -17.84 2.25
CA SER A 166 -14.96 -18.78 2.05
C SER A 166 -14.49 -20.24 2.16
N GLN A 167 -15.20 -21.06 2.94
CA GLN A 167 -14.98 -22.51 3.01
C GLN A 167 -15.70 -23.30 1.89
N ALA A 168 -16.44 -22.59 1.03
CA ALA A 168 -17.18 -23.19 -0.06
C ALA A 168 -16.23 -23.68 -1.15
N PHE A 169 -16.41 -24.93 -1.57
CA PHE A 169 -15.68 -25.49 -2.69
C PHE A 169 -16.40 -25.12 -3.99
N TYR A 170 -15.75 -24.30 -4.81
CA TYR A 170 -16.23 -23.97 -6.15
C TYR A 170 -15.42 -24.73 -7.19
N MET A 171 -16.11 -25.38 -8.12
CA MET A 171 -15.47 -26.05 -9.24
C MET A 171 -15.44 -25.07 -10.42
N VAL A 172 -14.24 -24.62 -10.79
CA VAL A 172 -14.02 -23.80 -11.99
C VAL A 172 -13.27 -24.68 -12.99
N GLY A 173 -13.91 -24.96 -14.13
CA GLY A 173 -13.34 -25.78 -15.18
C GLY A 173 -14.05 -25.50 -16.50
N ALA A 174 -13.52 -26.07 -17.58
CA ALA A 174 -14.25 -26.10 -18.83
C ALA A 174 -15.59 -26.81 -18.63
N ILE A 175 -16.64 -26.36 -19.30
CA ILE A 175 -18.02 -26.83 -19.11
C ILE A 175 -18.10 -28.36 -19.17
N GLU A 176 -17.36 -29.00 -20.07
CA GLU A 176 -17.34 -30.46 -20.24
C GLU A 176 -16.79 -31.20 -19.02
N GLU A 177 -15.66 -30.76 -18.45
CA GLU A 177 -15.03 -31.41 -17.30
C GLU A 177 -15.88 -31.24 -16.03
N VAL A 178 -16.51 -30.07 -15.87
CA VAL A 178 -17.38 -29.78 -14.74
C VAL A 178 -18.62 -30.67 -14.77
N ILE A 179 -19.21 -30.90 -15.94
CA ILE A 179 -20.37 -31.78 -16.10
C ILE A 179 -20.00 -33.24 -15.75
N GLU A 180 -18.87 -33.76 -16.25
CA GLU A 180 -18.46 -35.13 -15.95
C GLU A 180 -18.18 -35.36 -14.46
N LYS A 181 -17.53 -34.39 -13.81
CA LYS A 181 -17.12 -34.52 -12.41
C LYS A 181 -18.27 -34.26 -11.44
N ALA A 182 -19.20 -33.37 -11.78
CA ALA A 182 -20.47 -33.21 -11.07
C ALA A 182 -21.30 -34.51 -11.15
N ALA A 183 -21.42 -35.10 -12.34
CA ALA A 183 -22.13 -36.37 -12.53
C ALA A 183 -21.49 -37.54 -11.77
N ARG A 184 -20.17 -37.49 -11.54
CA ARG A 184 -19.46 -38.48 -10.73
C ARG A 184 -19.69 -38.29 -9.23
N LEU A 185 -19.70 -37.05 -8.73
CA LEU A 185 -19.98 -36.74 -7.34
C LEU A 185 -21.41 -37.10 -6.93
N GLU A 186 -22.40 -36.87 -7.81
CA GLU A 186 -23.78 -37.32 -7.58
C GLU A 186 -23.89 -38.84 -7.44
N LYS A 187 -23.10 -39.61 -8.20
CA LYS A 187 -23.04 -41.08 -8.09
C LYS A 187 -22.35 -41.56 -6.80
N GLU A 188 -21.39 -40.80 -6.28
CA GLU A 188 -20.64 -41.16 -5.08
C GLU A 188 -21.37 -40.75 -3.77
N HIS A 189 -22.24 -39.74 -3.81
CA HIS A 189 -22.99 -39.23 -2.63
C HIS A 189 -24.50 -39.54 -2.65
N GLY A 190 -25.00 -40.21 -3.69
CA GLY A 190 -26.41 -40.57 -3.88
C GLY A 190 -26.82 -41.96 -3.37
N SER A 191 -26.20 -42.47 -2.29
CA SER A 191 -26.60 -43.73 -1.65
C SER A 191 -26.82 -43.61 -0.15
#